data_AF-A0A2V2A622-F1
#
_entry.id   AF-A0A2V2A622-F1
#
_cell.length_a   1.000
_cell.length_b   1.000
_cell.length_c   1.000
_cell.angle_alpha   90.00
_cell.angle_beta   90.00
_cell.angle_gamma   90.00
#
_symmetry.space_group_name_H-M   'P 1'
#
loop_
_entity.id
_entity.type
_entity.pdbx_description
1 polymer ?
#
loop_
_entity_poly.entity_id
_entity_poly.type
_entity_poly.pdbx_seq_one_letter_code
_entity_poly.pdbx_strand_id
1 'polypeptide(L)' 'MSNTNNDTSDIKKAAEQADSQQIARNLEDNKEVDAPEALSKDEQTSFIEDDLRTDK' A
#
# COMPACT_ATOMS: atom_id res chain seq x y z
N MET A 1 35.68 -2.75 -0.66
CA MET A 1 34.51 -3.65 -0.61
C MET A 1 33.64 -3.15 0.54
N SER A 2 32.47 -2.56 0.26
CA SER A 2 31.56 -2.12 1.33
C SER A 2 30.91 -3.34 1.97
N ASN A 3 31.35 -3.70 3.17
CA ASN A 3 30.57 -4.55 4.05
C ASN A 3 29.41 -3.71 4.59
N THR A 4 28.36 -3.53 3.79
CA THR A 4 27.09 -3.01 4.30
C THR A 4 26.52 -4.09 5.22
N ASN A 5 26.81 -3.98 6.51
CA ASN A 5 26.28 -4.85 7.55
C ASN A 5 24.76 -4.68 7.57
N ASN A 6 24.06 -5.57 6.88
CA ASN A 6 22.61 -5.53 6.72
C ASN A 6 21.89 -5.99 7.99
N ASP A 7 22.62 -6.44 9.03
CA ASP A 7 22.06 -6.90 10.31
C ASP A 7 21.53 -5.77 11.19
N THR A 8 21.89 -4.52 10.92
CA THR A 8 21.31 -3.36 11.60
C THR A 8 20.26 -2.63 10.78
N SER A 9 19.92 -3.14 9.58
CA SER A 9 18.99 -2.44 8.70
C SER A 9 17.58 -2.44 9.30
N ASP A 10 16.95 -1.28 9.25
CA ASP A 10 15.58 -1.12 9.76
C ASP A 10 14.59 -2.02 9.00
N ILE A 11 14.92 -2.36 7.75
CA ILE A 11 14.16 -3.31 6.93
C ILE A 11 14.19 -4.72 7.55
N LYS A 12 15.37 -5.22 7.97
CA LYS A 12 15.45 -6.54 8.63
C LYS A 12 14.72 -6.55 9.97
N LYS A 13 14.90 -5.49 10.78
CA LYS A 13 14.21 -5.37 12.07
C LYS A 13 12.70 -5.33 11.91
N ALA A 14 12.19 -4.58 10.93
CA ALA A 14 10.77 -4.53 10.62
C ALA A 14 10.23 -5.88 10.17
N ALA A 15 10.99 -6.64 9.37
CA ALA A 15 10.60 -7.99 8.94
C ALA A 15 10.58 -9.00 10.10
N GLU A 16 11.52 -8.90 11.05
CA GLU A 16 11.56 -9.77 12.24
C GLU A 16 10.49 -9.42 13.27
N GLN A 17 10.13 -8.13 13.38
CA GLN A 17 9.05 -7.65 14.26
C GLN A 17 7.65 -7.80 13.64
N ALA A 18 7.58 -8.13 12.35
CA ALA A 18 6.32 -8.32 11.68
C ALA A 18 5.62 -9.58 12.23
N ASP A 19 4.45 -9.37 12.83
CA ASP A 19 3.63 -10.47 13.32
C ASP A 19 3.04 -11.24 12.13
N SER A 20 3.65 -12.40 11.86
CA SER A 20 3.26 -13.31 10.78
C SER A 20 1.82 -13.79 10.88
N GLN A 21 1.24 -13.85 12.09
CA GLN A 21 -0.19 -14.18 12.27
C GLN A 21 -1.08 -13.01 11.87
N GLN A 22 -0.69 -11.77 12.19
CA GLN A 22 -1.41 -10.57 11.79
C GLN A 22 -1.32 -10.33 10.27
N ILE A 23 -0.18 -10.64 9.66
CA ILE A 23 -0.02 -10.62 8.20
C ILE A 23 -0.96 -11.63 7.55
N ALA A 24 -0.97 -12.87 8.03
CA ALA A 24 -1.86 -13.91 7.51
C ALA A 24 -3.34 -13.48 7.58
N ARG A 25 -3.78 -12.94 8.73
CA ARG A 25 -5.14 -12.40 8.90
C ARG A 25 -5.45 -11.23 7.97
N ASN A 26 -4.46 -10.38 7.68
CA ASN A 26 -4.63 -9.24 6.78
C ASN A 26 -4.69 -9.65 5.30
N LEU A 27 -4.12 -10.81 4.95
CA LEU A 27 -4.10 -11.38 3.60
C LEU A 27 -5.26 -12.37 3.34
N GLU A 28 -6.14 -12.59 4.31
CA GLU A 28 -7.34 -13.39 4.09
C GLU A 28 -8.27 -12.70 3.07
N ASP A 29 -8.52 -13.37 1.94
CA ASP A 29 -9.32 -12.84 0.81
C ASP A 29 -10.75 -12.42 1.21
N ASN A 30 -11.27 -12.97 2.31
CA ASN A 30 -12.61 -12.69 2.83
C ASN A 30 -12.61 -11.69 3.99
N LYS A 31 -11.51 -11.00 4.24
CA LYS A 31 -11.47 -9.95 5.26
C LYS A 31 -12.37 -8.80 4.80
N GLU A 32 -13.41 -8.51 5.58
CA GLU A 32 -14.12 -7.24 5.44
C GLU A 32 -13.14 -6.11 5.74
N VAL A 33 -12.75 -5.41 4.68
CA VAL A 33 -12.01 -4.16 4.75
C VAL A 33 -12.99 -3.03 4.56
N ASP A 34 -12.94 -2.03 5.43
CA ASP A 34 -13.73 -0.82 5.26
C ASP A 34 -13.35 -0.19 3.93
N ALA A 35 -14.28 -0.24 2.98
CA ALA A 35 -14.15 0.53 1.76
C ALA A 35 -14.36 2.01 2.10
N PRO A 36 -13.66 2.93 1.42
CA PRO A 36 -13.97 4.34 1.54
C PRO A 36 -15.42 4.59 1.11
N GLU A 37 -16.03 5.61 1.70
CA GLU A 37 -17.36 6.04 1.34
C GLU A 37 -17.43 6.34 -0.17
N ALA A 38 -18.47 5.82 -0.82
CA ALA A 38 -18.67 6.04 -2.24
C ALA A 38 -19.00 7.52 -2.48
N LEU A 39 -18.21 8.18 -3.32
CA LEU A 39 -18.46 9.57 -3.70
C LEU A 39 -19.80 9.68 -4.44
N SER A 40 -20.59 10.69 -4.08
CA SER A 40 -21.76 11.07 -4.86
C SER A 40 -21.35 11.59 -6.25
N LYS A 41 -22.30 11.66 -7.19
CA LYS A 41 -22.03 12.13 -8.55
C LYS A 41 -21.44 13.54 -8.60
N ASP A 42 -21.82 14.38 -7.65
CA ASP A 42 -21.37 15.78 -7.57
C ASP A 42 -19.97 15.90 -6.96
N GLU A 43 -19.54 14.91 -6.16
CA GLU A 43 -18.20 14.83 -5.56
C GLU A 43 -17.20 14.11 -6.48
N GLN A 44 -17.68 13.36 -7.46
CA GLN A 44 -16.84 12.71 -8.45
C GLN A 44 -16.25 13.74 -9.40
N THR A 45 -14.94 13.99 -9.29
CA THR A 45 -14.21 14.70 -10.33
C THR A 45 -14.01 13.77 -11.52
N SER A 46 -14.48 14.17 -12.71
CA SER A 46 -14.18 13.43 -13.94
C SER A 46 -12.67 13.25 -14.10
N PHE A 47 -12.26 12.05 -14.50
CA PHE A 47 -10.88 11.83 -14.91
C PHE A 47 -10.54 12.77 -16.07
N ILE A 48 -9.35 13.37 -16.03
CA ILE A 48 -8.83 14.13 -17.17
C ILE A 48 -8.59 13.11 -18.30
N GLU A 49 -9.18 13.38 -19.47
CA GLU A 49 -8.99 12.56 -20.67
C GLU A 49 -7.49 12.43 -20.98
N ASP A 50 -7.07 11.25 -21.45
CA ASP A 50 -5.66 10.92 -21.70
C ASP A 50 -4.99 11.86 -22.73
N ASP A 51 -5.78 12.57 -23.54
CA ASP A 51 -5.33 13.55 -24.53
C ASP A 51 -5.01 14.93 -23.89
N LEU A 52 -5.53 15.20 -22.69
CA LEU A 52 -5.27 16.41 -21.91
C LEU A 52 -4.18 16.21 -20.84
N ARG A 53 -3.66 14.99 -20.70
CA ARG A 53 -2.56 14.67 -19.81
C ARG A 53 -1.23 15.15 -20.41
N THR A 54 -0.57 16.07 -19.71
CA THR A 54 0.70 16.69 -20.14
C THR A 54 1.93 16.02 -19.54
N ASP A 55 1.75 14.95 -18.76
CA ASP A 55 2.79 14.19 -18.07
C ASP A 55 3.36 13.01 -18.89
N LYS A 56 3.04 12.96 -20.20
CA LYS A 56 3.62 12.04 -21.18
C LYS A 56 5.04 12.44 -21.61
#